data_AF-A0A1W9UJX5-F1
#
_entry.id   AF-A0A1W9UJX5-F1
#
_cell.length_a   1.000
_cell.length_b   1.000
_cell.length_c   1.000
_cell.angle_alpha   90.00
_cell.angle_beta   90.00
_cell.angle_gamma   90.00
#
_symmetry.space_group_name_H-M   'P 1'
#
loop_
_entity.id
_entity.type
_entity.pdbx_description
1 polymer ?
#
loop_
_entity_poly.entity_id
_entity_poly.type
_entity_poly.pdbx_seq_one_letter_code
_entity_poly.pdbx_strand_id
1 'polypeptide(L)'
;MESKSENRGESFWLAFEKFALIFSFTMNIILLVVVLVLLGLLIPIKNQIARPMMDDVMSEIDRLGETHIKTTITVQDEIQVKFDLPLKQEVNVTTTEAVPLTTDAYFTLPGGGGYIRGTVSIDIPSGTTLPVLLDTTVPVDQMVPITMDVPVDIDLGDTDLKTSVDNFRILLEPIDSLLGE
;
A
#
# COMPACT_ATOMS: atom_id res chain seq x y z
N MET A 1 5.70 -56.21 -99.17
CA MET A 1 5.70 -54.79 -98.79
C MET A 1 4.54 -54.61 -97.85
N GLU A 2 4.78 -54.32 -96.57
CA GLU A 2 4.14 -53.17 -95.91
C GLU A 2 4.66 -53.03 -94.49
N SER A 3 4.99 -51.78 -94.19
CA SER A 3 5.82 -51.34 -93.07
C SER A 3 4.96 -51.11 -91.83
N LYS A 4 5.32 -51.80 -90.75
CA LYS A 4 4.82 -51.70 -89.38
C LYS A 4 5.05 -50.28 -88.83
N SER A 5 3.98 -49.53 -88.62
CA SER A 5 3.99 -48.18 -88.05
C SER A 5 2.89 -48.04 -86.99
N GLU A 6 3.12 -48.59 -85.79
CA GLU A 6 2.24 -48.33 -84.65
C GLU A 6 3.01 -48.61 -83.35
N ASN A 7 3.85 -47.66 -82.90
CA ASN A 7 4.37 -47.68 -81.52
C ASN A 7 5.10 -46.39 -81.07
N ARG A 8 4.65 -45.21 -81.53
CA ARG A 8 5.30 -43.93 -81.16
C ARG A 8 4.65 -43.25 -79.96
N GLY A 9 3.33 -43.29 -79.82
CA GLY A 9 2.61 -42.63 -78.73
C GLY A 9 2.88 -43.24 -77.34
N GLU A 10 2.92 -44.57 -77.23
CA GLU A 10 3.13 -45.25 -75.94
C GLU A 10 4.53 -45.04 -75.37
N SER A 11 5.55 -44.92 -76.23
CA SER A 11 6.93 -44.66 -75.83
C SER A 11 7.10 -43.27 -75.20
N PHE A 12 6.43 -42.24 -75.75
CA PHE A 12 6.44 -40.89 -75.18
C PHE A 12 5.70 -40.82 -73.85
N TRP A 13 4.58 -41.54 -73.72
CA TRP A 13 3.83 -41.59 -72.47
C TRP A 13 4.64 -42.25 -71.34
N LEU A 14 5.30 -43.37 -71.62
CA LEU A 14 6.16 -44.06 -70.66
C LEU A 14 7.41 -43.24 -70.28
N ALA A 15 7.98 -42.48 -71.22
CA ALA A 15 9.10 -41.58 -70.93
C ALA A 15 8.66 -40.41 -70.04
N PHE A 16 7.48 -39.85 -70.28
CA PHE A 16 6.89 -38.81 -69.43
C PHE A 16 6.58 -39.32 -68.02
N GLU A 17 5.97 -40.49 -67.89
CA GLU A 17 5.66 -41.11 -66.59
C GLU A 17 6.93 -41.35 -65.76
N LYS A 18 8.00 -41.86 -66.39
CA LYS A 18 9.30 -42.05 -65.73
C LYS A 18 9.94 -40.73 -65.34
N PHE A 19 9.86 -39.70 -66.19
CA PHE A 19 10.36 -38.37 -65.85
C PHE A 19 9.58 -37.77 -64.67
N ALA A 20 8.25 -37.84 -64.70
CA ALA A 20 7.39 -37.37 -63.62
C ALA A 20 7.69 -38.08 -62.30
N LEU A 21 7.95 -39.40 -62.34
CA LEU A 21 8.32 -40.19 -61.17
C LEU A 21 9.69 -39.79 -60.61
N ILE A 22 10.72 -39.67 -61.45
CA ILE A 22 12.06 -39.25 -61.02
C ILE A 22 12.04 -37.81 -60.51
N PHE A 23 11.32 -36.92 -61.18
CA PHE A 23 11.17 -35.53 -60.78
C PHE A 23 10.46 -35.40 -59.43
N SER A 24 9.34 -36.10 -59.24
CA SER A 24 8.62 -36.14 -57.96
C SER A 24 9.49 -36.70 -56.83
N PHE A 25 10.20 -37.80 -57.08
CA PHE A 25 11.10 -38.40 -56.11
C PHE A 25 12.27 -37.48 -55.74
N THR A 26 12.87 -36.82 -56.73
CA THR A 26 13.97 -35.87 -56.53
C THR A 26 13.51 -34.66 -55.73
N MET A 27 12.34 -34.08 -56.08
CA MET A 27 11.81 -32.94 -55.34
C MET A 27 11.43 -33.29 -53.90
N ASN A 28 10.88 -34.49 -53.66
CA ASN A 28 10.58 -34.93 -52.31
C ASN A 28 11.86 -35.12 -51.48
N ILE A 29 12.93 -35.70 -52.05
CA ILE A 29 14.24 -35.78 -51.39
C ILE A 29 14.77 -34.39 -51.04
N ILE A 30 14.69 -33.45 -51.98
CA ILE A 30 15.13 -32.07 -51.73
C ILE A 30 14.32 -31.46 -50.60
N LEU A 31 12.99 -31.62 -50.61
CA LEU A 31 12.10 -31.10 -49.56
C LEU A 31 12.41 -31.74 -48.20
N LEU A 32 12.68 -33.04 -48.15
CA LEU A 32 13.10 -33.76 -46.95
C LEU A 32 14.43 -33.21 -46.41
N VAL A 33 15.42 -33.00 -47.29
CA VAL A 33 16.71 -32.40 -46.90
C VAL A 33 16.51 -30.98 -46.36
N VAL A 34 15.67 -30.16 -47.00
CA VAL A 34 15.35 -28.82 -46.52
C VAL A 34 14.71 -28.88 -45.14
N VAL A 35 13.75 -29.77 -44.91
CA VAL A 35 13.13 -29.96 -43.58
C VAL A 35 14.16 -30.38 -42.54
N LEU A 36 15.08 -31.29 -42.86
CA LEU A 36 16.15 -31.73 -41.95
C LEU A 36 17.10 -30.58 -41.59
N VAL A 37 17.48 -29.76 -42.57
CA VAL A 37 18.31 -28.57 -42.34
C VAL A 37 17.57 -27.56 -41.46
N LEU A 38 16.29 -27.29 -41.73
CA LEU A 38 15.46 -26.41 -40.91
C LEU A 38 15.34 -26.91 -39.47
N LEU A 39 15.10 -28.21 -39.26
CA LEU A 39 15.08 -28.80 -37.93
C LEU A 39 16.42 -28.63 -37.19
N GLY A 40 17.54 -28.86 -37.89
CA GLY A 40 18.88 -28.65 -37.32
C GLY A 40 19.15 -27.21 -36.89
N LEU A 41 18.50 -26.21 -37.51
CA LEU A 41 18.61 -24.80 -37.14
C LEU A 41 17.61 -24.39 -36.05
N LEU A 42 16.39 -24.94 -36.04
CA LEU A 42 15.35 -24.56 -35.09
C LEU A 42 15.56 -25.15 -33.68
N ILE A 43 16.06 -26.39 -33.58
CA ILE A 43 16.33 -27.05 -32.30
C ILE A 43 17.27 -26.23 -31.39
N PRO A 44 18.44 -25.75 -31.84
CA PRO A 44 19.32 -24.96 -30.98
C PRO A 44 18.71 -23.61 -30.60
N ILE A 45 17.96 -22.95 -31.48
CA ILE A 45 17.29 -21.66 -31.16
C ILE A 45 16.24 -21.87 -30.05
N LYS A 46 15.42 -22.92 -30.19
CA LYS A 46 14.43 -23.28 -29.16
C LYS A 46 15.10 -23.56 -27.81
N ASN A 47 16.15 -24.39 -27.80
CA ASN A 47 16.73 -24.89 -26.56
C ASN A 47 17.75 -23.95 -25.89
N GLN A 48 18.46 -23.13 -26.67
CA GLN A 48 19.53 -22.26 -26.15
C GLN A 48 19.12 -20.80 -25.99
N ILE A 49 18.01 -20.39 -26.62
CA ILE A 49 17.56 -19.00 -26.59
C ILE A 49 16.13 -18.93 -26.04
N ALA A 50 15.16 -19.58 -26.70
CA ALA A 50 13.76 -19.39 -26.35
C ALA A 50 13.39 -19.97 -24.97
N ARG A 51 13.80 -21.21 -24.68
CA ARG A 51 13.60 -21.84 -23.35
C ARG A 51 14.21 -21.02 -22.21
N PRO A 52 15.52 -20.74 -22.19
CA PRO A 52 16.12 -20.01 -21.07
C PRO A 52 15.54 -18.61 -20.89
N MET A 53 15.20 -17.90 -21.99
CA MET A 53 14.54 -16.60 -21.86
C MET A 53 13.14 -16.71 -21.25
N MET A 54 12.37 -17.76 -21.57
CA MET A 54 11.06 -17.99 -20.95
C MET A 54 11.21 -18.38 -19.48
N ASP A 55 12.14 -19.28 -19.17
CA ASP A 55 12.46 -19.69 -17.80
C ASP A 55 12.87 -18.48 -16.93
N ASP A 56 13.72 -17.60 -17.47
CA ASP A 56 14.16 -16.37 -16.80
C ASP A 56 12.98 -15.42 -16.52
N VAL A 57 12.07 -15.26 -17.49
CA VAL A 57 10.86 -14.43 -17.31
C VAL A 57 9.94 -15.02 -16.25
N MET A 58 9.66 -16.32 -16.30
CA MET A 58 8.80 -17.00 -15.33
C MET A 58 9.39 -16.95 -13.92
N SER A 59 10.71 -17.15 -13.80
CA SER A 59 11.46 -16.99 -12.55
C SER A 59 11.35 -15.57 -12.00
N GLU A 60 11.51 -14.54 -12.83
CA GLU A 60 11.42 -13.16 -12.35
C GLU A 60 9.99 -12.77 -11.93
N ILE A 61 8.97 -13.31 -12.60
CA ILE A 61 7.56 -13.15 -12.19
C ILE A 61 7.32 -13.79 -10.82
N ASP A 62 7.84 -15.00 -10.58
CA ASP A 62 7.74 -15.66 -9.28
C ASP A 62 8.45 -14.83 -8.20
N ARG A 63 9.64 -14.29 -8.49
CA ARG A 63 10.38 -13.41 -7.57
C ARG A 63 9.66 -12.09 -7.28
N LEU A 64 8.94 -11.53 -8.25
CA LEU A 64 8.09 -10.36 -8.04
C LEU A 64 6.95 -10.67 -7.06
N GLY A 65 6.42 -11.89 -7.10
CA GLY A 65 5.40 -12.36 -6.14
C GLY A 65 5.92 -12.49 -4.71
N GLU A 66 7.23 -12.69 -4.52
CA GLU A 66 7.88 -12.83 -3.19
C GLU A 66 8.58 -11.53 -2.74
N THR A 67 8.44 -10.44 -3.50
CA THR A 67 9.17 -9.19 -3.21
C THR A 67 8.47 -8.37 -2.13
N HIS A 68 9.28 -7.73 -1.29
CA HIS A 68 8.81 -6.86 -0.21
C HIS A 68 9.07 -5.38 -0.50
N ILE A 69 8.06 -4.54 -0.33
CA ILE A 69 8.21 -3.08 -0.32
C ILE A 69 8.43 -2.61 1.11
N LYS A 70 9.63 -2.07 1.39
CA LYS A 70 9.96 -1.42 2.65
C LYS A 70 9.89 0.07 2.49
N THR A 71 8.91 0.70 3.13
CA THR A 71 8.71 2.15 3.05
C THR A 71 8.21 2.69 4.39
N THR A 72 8.31 4.00 4.56
CA THR A 72 7.78 4.70 5.72
C THR A 72 6.57 5.51 5.30
N ILE A 73 5.43 5.27 5.93
CA ILE A 73 4.19 6.00 5.69
C ILE A 73 4.03 7.04 6.80
N THR A 74 3.88 8.30 6.42
CA THR A 74 3.53 9.36 7.36
C THR A 74 2.03 9.36 7.60
N VAL A 75 1.62 9.07 8.84
CA VAL A 75 0.23 9.12 9.30
C VAL A 75 0.03 10.42 10.04
N GLN A 76 -1.00 11.16 9.64
CA GLN A 76 -1.44 12.40 10.28
C GLN A 76 -2.78 12.12 10.94
N ASP A 77 -2.85 12.30 12.25
CA ASP A 77 -4.04 11.98 13.05
C ASP A 77 -4.24 13.02 14.16
N GLU A 78 -5.43 13.04 14.78
CA GLU A 78 -5.74 13.89 15.91
C GLU A 78 -6.18 13.06 17.11
N ILE A 79 -5.48 13.21 18.23
CA ILE A 79 -5.83 12.51 19.47
C ILE A 79 -6.60 13.43 20.41
N GLN A 80 -7.66 12.90 21.03
CA GLN A 80 -8.40 13.63 22.05
C GLN A 80 -7.67 13.55 23.39
N VAL A 81 -7.20 14.69 23.87
CA VAL A 81 -6.54 14.82 25.17
C VAL A 81 -7.54 15.38 26.16
N LYS A 82 -8.00 14.52 27.07
CA LYS A 82 -8.92 14.84 28.17
C LYS A 82 -8.22 14.67 29.50
N PHE A 83 -8.05 15.77 30.23
CA PHE A 83 -7.54 15.73 31.59
C PHE A 83 -8.08 16.89 32.41
N ASP A 84 -8.11 16.67 33.72
CA ASP A 84 -8.49 17.67 34.69
C ASP A 84 -7.24 18.38 35.21
N LEU A 85 -7.17 19.70 35.06
CA LEU A 85 -6.09 20.52 35.59
C LEU A 85 -6.48 21.07 36.97
N PRO A 86 -5.89 20.55 38.06
CA PRO A 86 -6.10 21.14 39.38
C PRO A 86 -5.35 22.48 39.45
N LEU A 87 -6.09 23.54 39.70
CA LEU A 87 -5.56 24.89 39.91
C LEU A 87 -5.68 25.23 41.38
N LYS A 88 -4.53 25.46 42.03
CA LYS A 88 -4.44 25.96 43.39
C LYS A 88 -3.54 27.18 43.43
N GLN A 89 -4.14 28.36 43.41
CA GLN A 89 -3.40 29.62 43.36
C GLN A 89 -4.07 30.69 44.21
N GLU A 90 -3.24 31.51 44.85
CA GLU A 90 -3.70 32.72 45.54
C GLU A 90 -3.93 33.82 44.49
N VAL A 91 -5.17 34.28 44.40
CA VAL A 91 -5.59 35.32 43.46
C VAL A 91 -6.20 36.48 44.21
N ASN A 92 -5.89 37.69 43.76
CA ASN A 92 -6.52 38.90 44.26
C ASN A 92 -7.78 39.16 43.43
N VAL A 93 -8.95 38.90 44.00
CA VAL A 93 -10.25 39.19 43.36
C VAL A 93 -10.76 40.55 43.81
N THR A 94 -11.41 41.28 42.92
CA THR A 94 -12.04 42.57 43.25
C THR A 94 -13.54 42.38 43.39
N THR A 95 -14.13 42.86 44.48
CA THR A 95 -15.58 42.79 44.68
C THR A 95 -16.30 43.64 43.62
N THR A 96 -17.27 43.03 42.92
CA THR A 96 -18.07 43.73 41.90
C THR A 96 -19.27 44.46 42.50
N GLU A 97 -19.77 43.99 43.64
CA GLU A 97 -20.92 44.52 44.38
C GLU A 97 -20.63 44.53 45.89
N ALA A 98 -21.49 45.18 46.67
CA ALA A 98 -21.34 45.21 48.13
C ALA A 98 -21.57 43.81 48.74
N VAL A 99 -20.61 43.32 49.51
CA VAL A 99 -20.69 42.01 50.17
C VAL A 99 -20.98 42.20 51.66
N PRO A 100 -22.18 41.83 52.16
CA PRO A 100 -22.50 41.95 53.58
C PRO A 100 -21.75 40.89 54.39
N LEU A 101 -21.10 41.33 55.47
CA LEU A 101 -20.40 40.49 56.43
C LEU A 101 -20.98 40.72 57.83
N THR A 102 -21.28 39.64 58.54
CA THR A 102 -21.71 39.69 59.94
C THR A 102 -20.68 38.97 60.80
N THR A 103 -20.11 39.66 61.79
CA THR A 103 -19.07 39.08 62.66
C THR A 103 -19.21 39.53 64.12
N ASP A 104 -18.67 38.74 65.04
CA ASP A 104 -18.58 39.08 66.46
C ASP A 104 -17.44 40.09 66.67
N ALA A 105 -17.71 41.14 67.44
CA ALA A 105 -16.75 42.17 67.79
C ALA A 105 -16.74 42.43 69.30
N TYR A 106 -15.56 42.83 69.80
CA TYR A 106 -15.39 43.32 71.16
C TYR A 106 -15.21 44.84 71.12
N PHE A 107 -16.07 45.55 71.82
CA PHE A 107 -16.02 46.99 71.95
C PHE A 107 -15.44 47.36 73.30
N THR A 108 -14.33 48.08 73.30
CA THR A 108 -13.72 48.64 74.52
C THR A 108 -14.33 49.99 74.82
N LEU A 109 -14.94 50.16 75.99
CA LEU A 109 -15.54 51.45 76.38
C LEU A 109 -14.45 52.39 76.91
N PRO A 110 -14.32 53.60 76.36
CA PRO A 110 -13.35 54.58 76.86
C PRO A 110 -13.66 54.97 78.31
N GLY A 111 -12.62 55.19 79.11
CA GLY A 111 -12.75 55.59 80.52
C GLY A 111 -12.86 54.45 81.54
N GLY A 112 -12.49 53.21 81.17
CA GLY A 112 -12.45 52.07 82.11
C GLY A 112 -13.77 51.32 82.26
N GLY A 113 -14.74 51.55 81.37
CA GLY A 113 -16.09 50.96 81.40
C GLY A 113 -16.20 49.49 80.97
N GLY A 114 -15.09 48.77 80.81
CA GLY A 114 -15.07 47.34 80.43
C GLY A 114 -15.25 47.08 78.93
N TYR A 115 -15.70 45.86 78.60
CA TYR A 115 -15.84 45.36 77.23
C TYR A 115 -17.28 44.89 76.96
N ILE A 116 -17.84 45.27 75.81
CA ILE A 116 -19.12 44.75 75.30
C ILE A 116 -18.83 43.79 74.15
N ARG A 117 -19.42 42.60 74.19
CA ARG A 117 -19.44 41.67 73.05
C ARG A 117 -20.73 41.87 72.28
N GLY A 118 -20.63 42.14 70.99
CA GLY A 118 -21.79 42.33 70.12
C GLY A 118 -21.50 41.87 68.70
N THR A 119 -22.55 41.75 67.90
CA THR A 119 -22.44 41.39 66.49
C THR A 119 -22.51 42.65 65.63
N VAL A 120 -21.57 42.82 64.70
CA VAL A 120 -21.55 43.92 63.74
C VAL A 120 -21.89 43.43 62.34
N SER A 121 -22.63 44.24 61.59
CA SER A 121 -22.85 44.06 60.15
C SER A 121 -22.03 45.10 59.41
N ILE A 122 -21.17 44.67 58.50
CA ILE A 122 -20.25 45.51 57.72
C ILE A 122 -20.45 45.14 56.25
N ASP A 123 -20.70 46.12 55.40
CA ASP A 123 -20.71 45.91 53.95
C ASP A 123 -19.32 46.21 53.38
N ILE A 124 -18.70 45.21 52.75
CA ILE A 124 -17.46 45.40 52.01
C ILE A 124 -17.84 46.07 50.67
N PRO A 125 -17.39 47.32 50.40
CA PRO A 125 -17.79 48.03 49.20
C PRO A 125 -17.21 47.39 47.94
N SER A 126 -17.87 47.61 46.80
CA SER A 126 -17.33 47.27 45.48
C SER A 126 -15.96 47.91 45.26
N GLY A 127 -15.05 47.21 44.59
CA GLY A 127 -13.69 47.69 44.35
C GLY A 127 -12.68 47.30 45.44
N THR A 128 -13.11 46.56 46.47
CA THR A 128 -12.20 46.02 47.49
C THR A 128 -11.46 44.80 46.93
N THR A 129 -10.13 44.81 47.02
CA THR A 129 -9.30 43.66 46.62
C THR A 129 -9.20 42.66 47.77
N LEU A 130 -9.62 41.42 47.53
CA LEU A 130 -9.57 40.33 48.50
C LEU A 130 -8.62 39.24 48.00
N PRO A 131 -7.59 38.87 48.79
CA PRO A 131 -6.79 37.69 48.50
C PRO A 131 -7.63 36.45 48.81
N VAL A 132 -7.84 35.60 47.81
CA VAL A 132 -8.56 34.34 47.96
C VAL A 132 -7.72 33.19 47.42
N LEU A 133 -7.85 32.03 48.04
CA LEU A 133 -7.28 30.80 47.52
C LEU A 133 -8.28 30.19 46.53
N LEU A 134 -7.94 30.20 45.25
CA LEU A 134 -8.72 29.51 44.23
C LEU A 134 -8.24 28.06 44.17
N ASP A 135 -9.10 27.12 44.60
CA ASP A 135 -8.91 25.67 44.51
C ASP A 135 -10.01 25.12 43.59
N THR A 136 -9.72 24.99 42.30
CA THR A 136 -10.68 24.58 41.27
C THR A 136 -10.06 23.58 40.31
N THR A 137 -10.89 22.72 39.72
CA THR A 137 -10.46 21.75 38.71
C THR A 137 -11.02 22.15 37.36
N VAL A 138 -10.14 22.51 36.43
CA VAL A 138 -10.54 22.94 35.09
C VAL A 138 -10.41 21.76 34.13
N PRO A 139 -11.51 21.31 33.49
CA PRO A 139 -11.43 20.26 32.50
C PRO A 139 -10.80 20.80 31.21
N VAL A 140 -9.81 20.10 30.70
CA VAL A 140 -9.21 20.33 29.38
C VAL A 140 -9.69 19.24 28.45
N ASP A 141 -10.30 19.63 27.33
CA ASP A 141 -10.72 18.75 26.23
C ASP A 141 -10.27 19.38 24.92
N GLN A 142 -9.17 18.87 24.37
CA GLN A 142 -8.59 19.39 23.13
C GLN A 142 -8.14 18.26 22.20
N MET A 143 -8.32 18.47 20.90
CA MET A 143 -7.75 17.62 19.85
C MET A 143 -6.33 18.10 19.58
N VAL A 144 -5.35 17.22 19.72
CA VAL A 144 -3.93 17.52 19.46
C VAL A 144 -3.52 16.78 18.19
N PRO A 145 -3.03 17.49 17.15
CA PRO A 145 -2.56 16.85 15.94
C PRO A 145 -1.23 16.13 16.23
N ILE A 146 -1.11 14.93 15.69
CA ILE A 146 0.10 14.13 15.73
C ILE A 146 0.49 13.71 14.32
N THR A 147 1.80 13.63 14.09
CA THR A 147 2.39 13.10 12.87
C THR A 147 3.31 11.96 13.26
N MET A 148 3.06 10.77 12.72
CA MET A 148 3.83 9.56 13.00
C MET A 148 4.37 8.98 11.71
N ASP A 149 5.65 8.63 11.71
CA ASP A 149 6.28 7.91 10.61
C ASP A 149 6.28 6.42 10.94
N VAL A 150 5.42 5.67 10.25
CA VAL A 150 5.23 4.24 10.48
C VAL A 150 5.99 3.47 9.40
N PRO A 151 7.07 2.74 9.76
CA PRO A 151 7.72 1.84 8.82
C PRO A 151 6.79 0.66 8.54
N VAL A 152 6.55 0.38 7.26
CA VAL A 152 5.77 -0.76 6.80
C VAL A 152 6.63 -1.65 5.91
N ASP A 153 6.38 -2.94 6.02
CA ASP A 153 6.92 -3.98 5.16
C ASP A 153 5.72 -4.64 4.47
N ILE A 154 5.58 -4.40 3.16
CA ILE A 154 4.45 -4.87 2.36
C ILE A 154 4.95 -6.02 1.50
N ASP A 155 4.50 -7.23 1.79
CA ASP A 155 4.68 -8.39 0.92
C ASP A 155 3.77 -8.25 -0.31
N LEU A 156 4.35 -8.20 -1.51
CA LEU A 156 3.58 -8.06 -2.74
C LEU A 156 2.67 -9.26 -3.02
N GLY A 157 3.03 -10.45 -2.56
CA GLY A 157 2.24 -11.67 -2.65
C GLY A 157 0.94 -11.61 -1.84
N ASP A 158 0.90 -10.82 -0.78
CA ASP A 158 -0.28 -10.63 0.06
C ASP A 158 -1.15 -9.44 -0.39
N THR A 159 -0.77 -8.73 -1.45
CA THR A 159 -1.54 -7.63 -2.02
C THR A 159 -2.42 -8.05 -3.20
N ASP A 160 -3.34 -7.18 -3.60
CA ASP A 160 -4.13 -7.36 -4.83
C ASP A 160 -3.25 -7.47 -6.10
N LEU A 161 -1.98 -7.03 -6.05
CA LEU A 161 -1.05 -7.19 -7.17
C LEU A 161 -0.74 -8.66 -7.46
N LYS A 162 -0.82 -9.56 -6.47
CA LYS A 162 -0.64 -11.00 -6.69
C LYS A 162 -1.55 -11.54 -7.79
N THR A 163 -2.82 -11.13 -7.79
CA THR A 163 -3.78 -11.56 -8.83
C THR A 163 -3.33 -11.12 -10.22
N SER A 164 -2.77 -9.92 -10.34
CA SER A 164 -2.28 -9.40 -11.63
C SER A 164 -1.03 -10.14 -12.12
N VAL A 165 -0.12 -10.48 -11.19
CA VAL A 165 1.09 -11.27 -11.45
C VAL A 165 0.72 -12.70 -11.86
N ASP A 166 -0.20 -13.35 -11.13
CA ASP A 166 -0.70 -14.70 -11.43
C ASP A 166 -1.38 -14.74 -12.81
N ASN A 167 -2.19 -13.74 -13.14
CA ASN A 167 -2.81 -13.64 -14.46
C ASN A 167 -1.76 -13.56 -15.58
N PHE A 168 -0.70 -12.79 -15.38
CA PHE A 168 0.38 -12.69 -16.36
C PHE A 168 1.09 -14.03 -16.55
N ARG A 169 1.33 -14.78 -15.47
CA ARG A 169 1.86 -16.15 -15.52
C ARG A 169 0.98 -17.08 -16.36
N ILE A 170 -0.33 -17.08 -16.08
CA ILE A 170 -1.30 -17.92 -16.80
C ILE A 170 -1.31 -17.61 -18.31
N LEU A 171 -1.11 -16.35 -18.70
CA LEU A 171 -1.03 -15.96 -20.11
C LEU A 171 0.22 -16.52 -20.82
N LEU A 172 1.29 -16.80 -20.08
CA LEU A 172 2.56 -17.29 -20.62
C LEU A 172 2.69 -18.82 -20.60
N GLU A 173 1.94 -19.52 -19.73
CA GLU A 173 1.94 -20.99 -19.64
C GLU A 173 1.82 -21.72 -20.99
N PRO A 174 0.95 -21.31 -21.94
CA PRO A 174 0.85 -21.99 -23.23
C PRO A 174 2.16 -21.89 -24.03
N ILE A 175 2.85 -20.75 -23.96
CA ILE A 175 4.10 -20.53 -24.69
C ILE A 175 5.23 -21.34 -24.04
N ASP A 176 5.28 -21.36 -22.71
CA ASP A 176 6.24 -22.18 -21.97
C ASP A 176 6.07 -23.67 -22.29
N SER A 177 4.83 -24.17 -22.29
CA SER A 177 4.51 -25.54 -22.67
C SER A 177 4.94 -25.89 -24.10
N LEU A 178 4.67 -25.00 -25.08
CA LEU A 178 5.11 -25.16 -26.47
C LEU A 178 6.63 -25.15 -26.64
N LEU A 179 7.34 -24.41 -25.79
CA LEU A 179 8.80 -24.43 -25.76
C LEU A 179 9.31 -25.67 -25.03
N GLY A 180 8.57 -26.20 -24.06
CA GLY A 180 8.84 -27.38 -23.24
C GLY A 180 8.73 -28.72 -23.97
N GLU A 181 7.78 -28.87 -24.90
CA GLU A 181 7.64 -30.01 -25.83
C GLU A 181 8.62 -29.93 -27.00
#